data_AF-A0A7J4J8Q2-F1
#
_entry.id   AF-A0A7J4J8Q2-F1
#
_cell.length_a   1.000
_cell.length_b   1.000
_cell.length_c   1.000
_cell.angle_alpha   90.00
_cell.angle_beta   90.00
_cell.angle_gamma   90.00
#
_symmetry.space_group_name_H-M   'P 1'
#
loop_
_entity.id
_entity.type
_entity.pdbx_description
1 polymer ?
#
loop_
_entity_poly.entity_id
_entity_poly.type
_entity_poly.pdbx_seq_one_letter_code
_entity_poly.pdbx_strand_id
1 'polypeptide(L)'
;FRKGTVKIICCTPTLAAGVNLPAFRAIMKSLKRYSEKWGYSYIPVLEYKQMTGRAGRPGMEEFGEAVSIASSEDEADEIYERYICGVPEEIESKLAVEPVLRMAILGLIASGFCKTQESITDFFESTFYGFKYQNDIELINKITKILIKLANYKFIEKNAEKVYATYLGKRIAELYLDPESAFTLISGLKIANQAETKSISYLHLISNVIEIPNSKFRKSDSEFLQEKLIELEPYLLIKPPSEFSWAFEDFQDSFKTALLFDDWISEMSDDELMAKYKIRPGELRVKLTNADWILYSCQELSRILEFKELISELIKLRLRMKHGIKDELLPIVKLKHIGRYKARKLFRNGMTNLQKIKAVEYEILARLIGQRTAVKVKEQVGEKVNPSVIVKKGQYNLLDY
;
A
#
# COMPACT_ATOMS: atom_id res chain seq x y z
N PHE A 1 -16.03 -15.40 -16.60
CA PHE A 1 -15.05 -15.56 -17.69
C PHE A 1 -14.73 -17.02 -17.98
N ARG A 2 -14.01 -17.75 -17.11
CA ARG A 2 -13.64 -19.18 -17.37
C ARG A 2 -14.84 -20.11 -17.65
N LYS A 3 -15.98 -19.89 -16.99
CA LYS A 3 -17.25 -20.61 -17.24
C LYS A 3 -18.00 -20.15 -18.51
N GLY A 4 -17.44 -19.27 -19.32
CA GLY A 4 -18.06 -18.74 -20.53
C GLY A 4 -19.23 -17.77 -20.32
N THR A 5 -19.60 -17.43 -19.07
CA THR A 5 -20.73 -16.52 -18.75
C THR A 5 -20.47 -15.06 -19.14
N VAL A 6 -19.22 -14.60 -18.99
CA VAL A 6 -18.79 -13.27 -19.43
C VAL A 6 -17.99 -13.46 -20.70
N LYS A 7 -18.49 -12.91 -21.81
CA LYS A 7 -17.94 -13.11 -23.16
C LYS A 7 -16.80 -12.15 -23.49
N ILE A 8 -16.86 -10.92 -22.99
CA ILE A 8 -15.91 -9.85 -23.30
C ILE A 8 -15.42 -9.22 -22.00
N ILE A 9 -14.13 -8.93 -21.92
CA ILE A 9 -13.52 -8.16 -20.84
C ILE A 9 -12.74 -7.01 -21.47
N CYS A 10 -13.02 -5.79 -21.02
CA CYS A 10 -12.17 -4.63 -21.28
C CYS A 10 -11.34 -4.37 -20.02
N CYS A 11 -10.00 -4.39 -20.14
CA CYS A 11 -9.10 -4.27 -18.99
C CYS A 11 -7.90 -3.35 -19.28
N THR A 12 -7.30 -2.85 -18.21
CA THR A 12 -5.98 -2.20 -18.24
C THR A 12 -4.86 -3.26 -18.25
N PRO A 13 -3.61 -2.89 -18.61
CA PRO A 13 -2.50 -3.86 -18.72
C PRO A 13 -2.21 -4.67 -17.45
N THR A 14 -2.57 -4.17 -16.28
CA THR A 14 -2.41 -4.88 -14.99
C THR A 14 -3.06 -6.27 -14.98
N LEU A 15 -4.16 -6.49 -15.71
CA LEU A 15 -4.77 -7.81 -15.83
C LEU A 15 -3.95 -8.77 -16.70
N ALA A 16 -3.17 -8.24 -17.64
CA ALA A 16 -2.33 -9.02 -18.55
C ALA A 16 -1.11 -9.67 -17.88
N ALA A 17 -0.78 -9.30 -16.65
CA ALA A 17 0.25 -9.99 -15.85
C ALA A 17 -0.34 -10.87 -14.74
N GLY A 18 -1.50 -10.50 -14.19
CA GLY A 18 -1.93 -11.01 -12.88
C GLY A 18 -2.77 -12.29 -12.84
N VAL A 19 -3.37 -12.73 -13.97
CA VAL A 19 -4.29 -13.88 -13.95
C VAL A 19 -4.16 -14.72 -15.20
N ASN A 20 -4.08 -16.06 -15.08
CA ASN A 20 -4.16 -16.96 -16.22
C ASN A 20 -5.59 -16.99 -16.80
N LEU A 21 -5.83 -16.17 -17.81
CA LEU A 21 -7.12 -15.97 -18.49
C LEU A 21 -6.86 -15.93 -20.01
N PRO A 22 -6.78 -17.09 -20.68
CA PRO A 22 -6.69 -17.13 -22.14
C PRO A 22 -8.04 -16.74 -22.75
N ALA A 23 -8.00 -16.07 -23.90
CA ALA A 23 -9.17 -15.66 -24.67
C ALA A 23 -8.95 -16.03 -26.15
N PHE A 24 -9.99 -16.35 -26.91
CA PHE A 24 -9.81 -16.62 -28.36
C PHE A 24 -9.16 -15.42 -29.07
N ARG A 25 -9.67 -14.21 -28.80
CA ARG A 25 -9.19 -12.96 -29.39
C ARG A 25 -8.75 -11.96 -28.33
N ALA A 26 -7.60 -11.32 -28.55
CA ALA A 26 -7.11 -10.18 -27.76
C ALA A 26 -7.05 -8.92 -28.64
N ILE A 27 -7.68 -7.83 -28.19
CA ILE A 27 -7.77 -6.58 -28.97
C ILE A 27 -7.03 -5.45 -28.25
N MET A 28 -5.98 -4.94 -28.86
CA MET A 28 -5.17 -3.83 -28.36
C MET A 28 -5.75 -2.51 -28.88
N LYS A 29 -6.60 -1.87 -28.07
CA LYS A 29 -7.27 -0.61 -28.43
C LYS A 29 -6.31 0.58 -28.56
N SER A 30 -5.28 0.65 -27.71
CA SER A 30 -4.24 1.67 -27.75
C SER A 30 -2.92 1.06 -27.36
N LEU A 31 -1.87 1.37 -28.12
CA LEU A 31 -0.49 0.98 -27.82
C LEU A 31 0.34 2.15 -27.29
N LYS A 32 -0.28 3.32 -27.09
CA LYS A 32 0.34 4.50 -26.49
C LYS A 32 -0.17 4.69 -25.06
N ARG A 33 0.75 4.94 -24.13
CA ARG A 33 0.49 5.23 -22.72
C ARG A 33 1.15 6.53 -22.32
N TYR A 34 0.42 7.37 -21.58
CA TYR A 34 0.98 8.58 -21.00
C TYR A 34 1.90 8.24 -19.81
N SER A 35 3.06 8.86 -19.77
CA SER A 35 3.95 8.89 -18.62
C SER A 35 4.27 10.35 -18.28
N GLU A 36 4.41 10.66 -16.99
CA GLU A 36 4.70 12.04 -16.56
C GLU A 36 6.05 12.54 -17.09
N LYS A 37 7.04 11.65 -17.25
CA LYS A 37 8.38 12.00 -17.76
C LYS A 37 8.44 12.21 -19.27
N TRP A 38 7.71 11.40 -20.04
CA TRP A 38 7.92 11.30 -21.49
C TRP A 38 6.67 11.58 -22.32
N GLY A 39 5.56 11.98 -21.68
CA GLY A 39 4.28 12.16 -22.35
C GLY A 39 3.72 10.84 -22.88
N TYR A 40 2.94 10.91 -23.97
CA TYR A 40 2.44 9.73 -24.67
C TYR A 40 3.57 9.03 -25.41
N SER A 41 3.83 7.78 -25.04
CA SER A 41 4.85 6.94 -25.67
C SER A 41 4.28 5.55 -25.93
N TYR A 42 4.86 4.84 -26.90
CA TYR A 42 4.54 3.45 -27.16
C TYR A 42 4.85 2.58 -25.94
N ILE A 43 3.98 1.60 -25.66
CA ILE A 43 4.25 0.61 -24.62
C ILE A 43 5.43 -0.29 -25.03
N PRO A 44 6.15 -0.89 -24.08
CA PRO A 44 7.23 -1.81 -24.39
C PRO A 44 6.75 -2.99 -25.26
N VAL A 45 7.60 -3.45 -26.18
CA VAL A 45 7.36 -4.63 -27.02
C VAL A 45 7.13 -5.86 -26.16
N LEU A 46 7.87 -6.01 -25.05
CA LEU A 46 7.64 -7.09 -24.10
C LEU A 46 6.20 -7.08 -23.52
N GLU A 47 5.67 -5.91 -23.18
CA GLU A 47 4.30 -5.76 -22.66
C GLU A 47 3.28 -6.12 -23.74
N TYR A 48 3.50 -5.67 -24.99
CA TYR A 48 2.67 -6.05 -26.13
C TYR A 48 2.63 -7.57 -26.35
N LYS A 49 3.79 -8.23 -26.43
CA LYS A 49 3.89 -9.68 -26.64
C LYS A 49 3.24 -10.47 -25.49
N GLN A 50 3.33 -9.98 -24.24
CA GLN A 50 2.61 -10.58 -23.12
C GLN A 50 1.09 -10.47 -23.24
N MET A 51 0.58 -9.34 -23.74
CA MET A 51 -0.86 -9.15 -23.95
C MET A 51 -1.38 -10.00 -25.12
N THR A 52 -0.67 -10.01 -26.24
CA THR A 52 -1.07 -10.77 -27.44
C THR A 52 -0.90 -12.27 -27.26
N GLY A 53 0.09 -12.72 -26.49
CA GLY A 53 0.28 -14.13 -26.12
C GLY A 53 -0.86 -14.73 -25.27
N ARG A 54 -1.86 -13.94 -24.88
CA ARG A 54 -3.09 -14.41 -24.22
C ARG A 54 -4.19 -14.79 -25.21
N ALA A 55 -4.01 -14.47 -26.49
CA ALA A 55 -4.88 -14.91 -27.56
C ALA A 55 -4.69 -16.42 -27.83
N GLY A 56 -5.79 -17.13 -28.02
CA GLY A 56 -5.84 -18.58 -28.14
C GLY A 56 -6.10 -19.27 -26.80
N ARG A 57 -7.07 -20.18 -26.76
CA ARG A 57 -7.33 -21.03 -25.58
C ARG A 57 -6.83 -22.45 -25.86
N PRO A 58 -5.77 -22.89 -25.16
CA PRO A 58 -5.24 -24.23 -25.33
C PRO A 58 -6.33 -25.30 -25.16
N GLY A 59 -6.46 -26.20 -26.14
CA GLY A 59 -7.42 -27.30 -26.12
C GLY A 59 -8.87 -26.94 -26.50
N MET A 60 -9.14 -25.68 -26.91
CA MET A 60 -10.47 -25.27 -27.39
C MET A 60 -10.46 -24.85 -28.86
N GLU A 61 -9.43 -24.13 -29.31
CA GLU A 61 -9.28 -23.67 -30.69
C GLU A 61 -7.93 -24.09 -31.29
N GLU A 62 -7.89 -24.21 -32.62
CA GLU A 62 -6.65 -24.47 -33.38
C GLU A 62 -5.73 -23.24 -33.47
N PHE A 63 -6.30 -22.03 -33.35
CA PHE A 63 -5.56 -20.78 -33.40
C PHE A 63 -6.20 -19.71 -32.49
N GLY A 64 -5.46 -18.62 -32.26
CA GLY A 64 -5.91 -17.43 -31.56
C GLY A 64 -5.60 -16.17 -32.36
N GLU A 65 -6.32 -15.09 -32.08
CA GLU A 65 -6.18 -13.83 -32.83
C GLU A 65 -5.78 -12.67 -31.92
N ALA A 66 -4.71 -11.97 -32.29
CA ALA A 66 -4.31 -10.72 -31.67
C ALA A 66 -4.49 -9.58 -32.67
N VAL A 67 -5.30 -8.57 -32.32
CA VAL A 67 -5.64 -7.46 -33.21
C VAL A 67 -5.19 -6.15 -32.56
N SER A 68 -4.36 -5.38 -33.25
CA SER A 68 -4.00 -4.01 -32.86
C SER A 68 -4.84 -3.02 -33.65
N ILE A 69 -5.35 -1.97 -32.98
CA ILE A 69 -6.10 -0.90 -33.64
C ILE A 69 -5.13 0.26 -33.95
N ALA A 70 -5.09 0.67 -35.21
CA ALA A 70 -4.36 1.85 -35.69
C ALA A 70 -5.35 2.90 -36.20
N SER A 71 -4.96 4.17 -36.13
CA SER A 71 -5.78 5.32 -36.56
C SER A 71 -5.49 5.76 -37.99
N SER A 72 -4.36 5.35 -38.55
CA SER A 72 -3.92 5.61 -39.93
C SER A 72 -3.12 4.43 -40.47
N GLU A 73 -2.91 4.39 -41.79
CA GLU A 73 -2.03 3.38 -42.42
C GLU A 73 -0.60 3.52 -41.93
N ASP A 74 -0.07 4.74 -41.81
CA ASP A 74 1.27 4.98 -41.25
C ASP A 74 1.44 4.42 -39.83
N GLU A 75 0.40 4.55 -38.98
CA GLU A 75 0.43 3.99 -37.62
C GLU A 75 0.33 2.45 -37.66
N ALA A 76 -0.40 1.89 -38.63
CA ALA A 76 -0.47 0.44 -38.80
C ALA A 76 0.88 -0.14 -39.20
N ASP A 77 1.59 0.50 -40.12
CA ASP A 77 2.94 0.11 -40.54
C ASP A 77 3.94 0.24 -39.38
N GLU A 78 3.89 1.34 -38.61
CA GLU A 78 4.74 1.49 -37.42
C GLU A 78 4.47 0.39 -36.38
N ILE A 79 3.20 0.07 -36.12
CA ILE A 79 2.81 -1.01 -35.20
C ILE A 79 3.32 -2.36 -35.71
N TYR A 80 3.18 -2.63 -37.01
CA TYR A 80 3.64 -3.87 -37.61
C TYR A 80 5.15 -4.04 -37.44
N GLU A 81 5.93 -3.05 -37.84
CA GLU A 81 7.39 -3.07 -37.72
C GLU A 81 7.85 -3.15 -36.26
N ARG A 82 7.29 -2.31 -35.38
CA ARG A 82 7.69 -2.23 -33.97
C ARG A 82 7.34 -3.49 -33.18
N TYR A 83 6.15 -4.05 -33.39
CA TYR A 83 5.59 -5.06 -32.49
C TYR A 83 5.43 -6.44 -33.10
N ILE A 84 5.16 -6.56 -34.40
CA ILE A 84 5.03 -7.87 -35.06
C ILE A 84 6.42 -8.37 -35.45
N CYS A 85 7.15 -7.58 -36.24
CA CYS A 85 8.51 -7.84 -36.68
C CYS A 85 9.55 -7.57 -35.57
N GLY A 86 9.27 -6.63 -34.68
CA GLY A 86 10.18 -6.24 -33.61
C GLY A 86 10.39 -7.31 -32.52
N VAL A 87 11.56 -7.22 -31.89
CA VAL A 87 11.96 -8.07 -30.76
C VAL A 87 11.74 -7.33 -29.44
N PRO A 88 11.45 -8.05 -28.33
CA PRO A 88 11.38 -7.44 -27.00
C PRO A 88 12.67 -6.69 -26.64
N GLU A 89 12.51 -5.60 -25.88
CA GLU A 89 13.63 -4.84 -25.34
C GLU A 89 14.50 -5.71 -24.43
N GLU A 90 15.80 -5.40 -24.37
CA GLU A 90 16.68 -6.05 -23.41
C GLU A 90 16.25 -5.81 -21.97
N ILE A 91 16.44 -6.82 -21.13
CA ILE A 91 16.24 -6.67 -19.69
C ILE A 91 17.37 -5.82 -19.12
N GLU A 92 17.00 -4.77 -18.39
CA GLU A 92 17.91 -3.90 -17.66
C GLU A 92 17.74 -4.10 -16.15
N SER A 93 18.87 -4.12 -15.43
CA SER A 93 18.83 -4.12 -13.97
C SER A 93 18.32 -2.78 -13.44
N LYS A 94 17.43 -2.83 -12.44
CA LYS A 94 16.93 -1.63 -11.70
C LYS A 94 17.55 -1.48 -10.31
N LEU A 95 18.66 -2.18 -10.06
CA LEU A 95 19.34 -2.21 -8.76
C LEU A 95 19.97 -0.86 -8.37
N ALA A 96 20.42 -0.06 -9.35
CA ALA A 96 21.10 1.22 -9.10
C ALA A 96 20.16 2.39 -8.76
N VAL A 97 18.86 2.11 -8.58
CA VAL A 97 17.89 3.09 -8.08
C VAL A 97 18.11 3.26 -6.58
N GLU A 98 18.31 4.50 -6.13
CA GLU A 98 18.85 4.78 -4.79
C GLU A 98 18.05 4.15 -3.63
N PRO A 99 16.71 4.22 -3.56
CA PRO A 99 15.95 3.49 -2.53
C PRO A 99 16.21 1.98 -2.50
N VAL A 100 16.26 1.33 -3.67
CA VAL A 100 16.53 -0.11 -3.78
C VAL A 100 17.92 -0.43 -3.26
N LEU A 101 18.91 0.34 -3.69
CA LEU A 101 20.31 0.17 -3.29
C LEU A 101 20.48 0.39 -1.79
N ARG A 102 19.83 1.42 -1.22
CA ARG A 102 19.91 1.77 0.19
C ARG A 102 19.29 0.72 1.10
N MET A 103 18.12 0.19 0.73
CA MET A 103 17.51 -0.94 1.43
C MET A 103 18.40 -2.19 1.36
N ALA A 104 18.93 -2.51 0.18
CA ALA A 104 19.80 -3.67 0.00
C ALA A 104 21.08 -3.57 0.84
N ILE A 105 21.77 -2.42 0.81
CA ILE A 105 22.99 -2.18 1.61
C ILE A 105 22.72 -2.36 3.10
N LEU A 106 21.66 -1.73 3.64
CA LEU A 106 21.34 -1.88 5.06
C LEU A 106 21.00 -3.33 5.40
N GLY A 107 20.26 -4.04 4.54
CA GLY A 107 19.94 -5.46 4.72
C GLY A 107 21.16 -6.38 4.73
N LEU A 108 22.13 -6.15 3.83
CA LEU A 108 23.39 -6.91 3.77
C LEU A 108 24.24 -6.70 5.03
N ILE A 109 24.31 -5.47 5.53
CA ILE A 109 25.03 -5.15 6.77
C ILE A 109 24.30 -5.72 7.99
N ALA A 110 22.96 -5.57 8.07
CA ALA A 110 22.14 -6.02 9.19
C ALA A 110 22.07 -7.54 9.32
N SER A 111 22.11 -8.27 8.21
CA SER A 111 22.23 -9.74 8.19
C SER A 111 23.63 -10.23 8.53
N GLY A 112 24.64 -9.34 8.51
CA GLY A 112 26.05 -9.69 8.73
C GLY A 112 26.71 -10.38 7.55
N PHE A 113 26.05 -10.39 6.37
CA PHE A 113 26.58 -10.98 5.14
C PHE A 113 27.77 -10.18 4.61
N CYS A 114 27.66 -8.85 4.57
CA CYS A 114 28.76 -7.95 4.25
C CYS A 114 29.22 -7.22 5.51
N LYS A 115 30.54 -7.17 5.74
CA LYS A 115 31.14 -6.54 6.92
C LYS A 115 32.17 -5.47 6.59
N THR A 116 32.54 -5.30 5.33
CA THR A 116 33.49 -4.28 4.85
C THR A 116 32.92 -3.62 3.60
N GLN A 117 33.38 -2.41 3.28
CA GLN A 117 32.96 -1.74 2.05
C GLN A 117 33.32 -2.56 0.80
N GLU A 118 34.49 -3.20 0.80
CA GLU A 118 34.93 -4.12 -0.25
C GLU A 118 33.92 -5.27 -0.44
N SER A 119 33.55 -5.98 0.63
CA SER A 119 32.58 -7.08 0.55
C SER A 119 31.19 -6.65 0.05
N ILE A 120 30.83 -5.38 0.24
CA ILE A 120 29.58 -4.81 -0.30
C ILE A 120 29.74 -4.61 -1.81
N THR A 121 30.84 -4.01 -2.25
CA THR A 121 31.15 -3.81 -3.67
C THR A 121 31.20 -5.16 -4.40
N ASP A 122 31.93 -6.14 -3.88
CA ASP A 122 32.05 -7.49 -4.47
C ASP A 122 30.69 -8.16 -4.67
N PHE A 123 29.79 -7.99 -3.68
CA PHE A 123 28.43 -8.50 -3.78
C PHE A 123 27.69 -7.85 -4.94
N PHE A 124 27.75 -6.52 -5.06
CA PHE A 124 27.06 -5.80 -6.13
C PHE A 124 27.65 -6.07 -7.52
N GLU A 125 28.97 -6.27 -7.62
CA GLU A 125 29.63 -6.71 -8.85
C GLU A 125 29.16 -8.10 -9.31
N SER A 126 28.79 -8.96 -8.38
CA SER A 126 28.24 -10.30 -8.65
C SER A 126 26.75 -10.30 -9.03
N THR A 127 26.08 -9.14 -9.07
CA THR A 127 24.66 -9.04 -9.45
C THR A 127 24.47 -8.92 -10.95
N PHE A 128 23.23 -9.03 -11.45
CA PHE A 128 22.91 -8.74 -12.85
C PHE A 128 23.29 -7.31 -13.27
N TYR A 129 23.30 -6.35 -12.31
CA TYR A 129 23.82 -5.01 -12.58
C TYR A 129 25.32 -5.04 -12.83
N GLY A 130 26.09 -5.63 -11.90
CA GLY A 130 27.55 -5.72 -12.00
C GLY A 130 28.01 -6.51 -13.22
N PHE A 131 27.29 -7.58 -13.57
CA PHE A 131 27.52 -8.35 -14.80
C PHE A 131 27.38 -7.49 -16.07
N LYS A 132 26.36 -6.62 -16.15
CA LYS A 132 26.08 -5.80 -17.34
C LYS A 132 26.98 -4.55 -17.44
N TYR A 133 27.32 -3.91 -16.32
CA TYR A 133 27.99 -2.60 -16.28
C TYR A 133 29.39 -2.62 -15.62
N GLN A 134 30.06 -3.78 -15.62
CA GLN A 134 31.39 -4.06 -15.04
C GLN A 134 32.25 -2.82 -14.66
N ASN A 135 32.75 -2.79 -13.42
CA ASN A 135 33.59 -1.70 -12.88
C ASN A 135 32.92 -0.32 -12.91
N ASP A 136 31.61 -0.26 -12.67
CA ASP A 136 30.86 1.00 -12.62
C ASP A 136 31.26 1.88 -11.42
N ILE A 137 32.09 2.88 -11.70
CA ILE A 137 32.53 3.90 -10.73
C ILE A 137 31.34 4.66 -10.12
N GLU A 138 30.27 4.87 -10.89
CA GLU A 138 29.08 5.56 -10.39
C GLU A 138 28.37 4.76 -9.29
N LEU A 139 28.29 3.43 -9.46
CA LEU A 139 27.74 2.53 -8.45
C LEU A 139 28.57 2.58 -7.15
N ILE A 140 29.89 2.50 -7.24
CA ILE A 140 30.79 2.57 -6.07
C ILE A 140 30.61 3.90 -5.33
N ASN A 141 30.49 4.99 -6.08
CA ASN A 141 30.21 6.32 -5.52
C ASN A 141 28.85 6.38 -4.82
N LYS A 142 27.79 5.77 -5.41
CA LYS A 142 26.47 5.67 -4.80
C LYS A 142 26.50 4.85 -3.51
N ILE A 143 27.16 3.68 -3.52
CA ILE A 143 27.34 2.83 -2.32
C ILE A 143 28.03 3.65 -1.21
N THR A 144 29.12 4.34 -1.54
CA THR A 144 29.87 5.16 -0.56
C THR A 144 28.99 6.27 0.02
N LYS A 145 28.25 7.00 -0.82
CA LYS A 145 27.29 8.04 -0.36
C LYS A 145 26.23 7.47 0.56
N ILE A 146 25.65 6.32 0.22
CA ILE A 146 24.65 5.65 1.05
C ILE A 146 25.24 5.23 2.40
N LEU A 147 26.44 4.65 2.42
CA LEU A 147 27.10 4.28 3.68
C LEU A 147 27.34 5.49 4.59
N ILE A 148 27.74 6.64 4.03
CA ILE A 148 27.89 7.89 4.79
C ILE A 148 26.52 8.31 5.36
N LYS A 149 25.47 8.24 4.55
CA LYS A 149 24.11 8.63 4.95
C LYS A 149 23.57 7.73 6.08
N LEU A 150 23.71 6.42 5.95
CA LEU A 150 23.30 5.44 6.98
C LEU A 150 24.08 5.63 8.29
N ALA A 151 25.36 5.98 8.21
CA ALA A 151 26.17 6.29 9.39
C ALA A 151 25.69 7.59 10.07
N ASN A 152 25.41 8.64 9.28
CA ASN A 152 24.85 9.90 9.80
C ASN A 152 23.49 9.70 10.49
N TYR A 153 22.68 8.77 9.99
CA TYR A 153 21.41 8.37 10.62
C TYR A 153 21.57 7.48 11.85
N LYS A 154 22.80 7.05 12.17
CA LYS A 154 23.12 6.10 13.25
C LYS A 154 22.45 4.74 13.05
N PHE A 155 22.25 4.33 11.80
CA PHE A 155 21.75 2.99 11.46
C PHE A 155 22.90 1.98 11.28
N ILE A 156 24.09 2.48 10.96
CA ILE A 156 25.30 1.69 10.93
C ILE A 156 26.41 2.41 11.70
N GLU A 157 27.37 1.63 12.17
CA GLU A 157 28.62 2.10 12.76
C GLU A 157 29.79 1.56 11.96
N LYS A 158 30.87 2.34 11.89
CA LYS A 158 32.14 1.94 11.27
C LYS A 158 33.20 1.83 12.36
N ASN A 159 33.87 0.69 12.43
CA ASN A 159 35.01 0.46 13.32
C ASN A 159 36.18 -0.07 12.50
N ALA A 160 37.26 0.73 12.40
CA ALA A 160 38.36 0.53 11.46
C ALA A 160 37.80 0.33 10.03
N GLU A 161 37.99 -0.85 9.45
CA GLU A 161 37.50 -1.22 8.11
C GLU A 161 36.15 -1.94 8.13
N LYS A 162 35.62 -2.26 9.32
CA LYS A 162 34.39 -3.03 9.46
C LYS A 162 33.18 -2.14 9.64
N VAL A 163 32.06 -2.57 9.06
CA VAL A 163 30.76 -1.90 9.11
C VAL A 163 29.76 -2.84 9.76
N TYR A 164 29.01 -2.33 10.73
CA TYR A 164 27.99 -3.09 11.45
C TYR A 164 26.70 -2.29 11.55
N ALA A 165 25.56 -2.97 11.51
CA ALA A 165 24.28 -2.32 11.78
C ALA A 165 24.14 -2.07 13.28
N THR A 166 23.66 -0.89 13.65
CA THR A 166 23.24 -0.63 15.03
C THR A 166 21.99 -1.45 15.35
N TYR A 167 21.63 -1.56 16.63
CA TYR A 167 20.37 -2.22 17.02
C TYR A 167 19.16 -1.59 16.29
N LEU A 168 19.16 -0.27 16.14
CA LEU A 168 18.15 0.48 15.40
C LEU A 168 18.17 0.15 13.90
N GLY A 169 19.35 0.18 13.27
CA GLY A 169 19.49 -0.16 11.84
C GLY A 169 19.09 -1.59 11.52
N LYS A 170 19.41 -2.54 12.40
CA LYS A 170 18.95 -3.93 12.31
C LYS A 170 17.42 -4.01 12.36
N ARG A 171 16.79 -3.30 13.29
CA ARG A 171 15.32 -3.28 13.37
C ARG A 171 14.68 -2.69 12.12
N ILE A 172 15.25 -1.62 11.57
CA ILE A 172 14.75 -1.00 10.34
C ILE A 172 14.78 -1.99 9.17
N ALA A 173 15.87 -2.76 9.03
CA ALA A 173 15.97 -3.82 8.03
C ALA A 173 14.93 -4.92 8.23
N GLU A 174 14.70 -5.36 9.48
CA GLU A 174 13.67 -6.35 9.83
C GLU A 174 12.24 -5.86 9.57
N LEU A 175 12.00 -4.56 9.73
CA LEU A 175 10.72 -3.91 9.41
C LEU A 175 10.53 -3.70 7.90
N TYR A 176 11.57 -3.93 7.10
CA TYR A 176 11.59 -3.76 5.65
C TYR A 176 11.30 -2.32 5.21
N LEU A 177 11.71 -1.35 6.02
CA LEU A 177 11.55 0.07 5.72
C LEU A 177 12.71 0.59 4.86
N ASP A 178 12.42 1.52 3.97
CA ASP A 178 13.45 2.35 3.37
C ASP A 178 14.15 3.18 4.46
N PRO A 179 15.49 3.27 4.47
CA PRO A 179 16.19 4.04 5.50
C PRO A 179 15.88 5.54 5.52
N GLU A 180 15.52 6.19 4.40
CA GLU A 180 15.06 7.60 4.47
C GLU A 180 13.72 7.68 5.17
N SER A 181 12.80 6.79 4.79
CA SER A 181 11.50 6.68 5.45
C SER A 181 11.66 6.47 6.93
N ALA A 182 12.51 5.52 7.36
CA ALA A 182 12.79 5.28 8.76
C ALA A 182 13.35 6.53 9.46
N PHE A 183 14.27 7.26 8.82
CA PHE A 183 14.81 8.51 9.37
C PHE A 183 13.72 9.59 9.53
N THR A 184 12.85 9.77 8.53
CA THR A 184 11.70 10.68 8.58
C THR A 184 10.75 10.30 9.72
N LEU A 185 10.38 9.02 9.85
CA LEU A 185 9.52 8.53 10.93
C LEU A 185 10.15 8.78 12.30
N ILE A 186 11.43 8.43 12.50
CA ILE A 186 12.14 8.63 13.76
C ILE A 186 12.20 10.12 14.13
N SER A 187 12.46 10.98 13.14
CA SER A 187 12.53 12.43 13.36
C SER A 187 11.17 12.99 13.76
N GLY A 188 10.10 12.59 13.06
CA GLY A 188 8.73 12.97 13.44
C GLY A 188 8.31 12.44 14.81
N LEU A 189 8.67 11.20 15.14
CA LEU A 189 8.36 10.61 16.46
C LEU A 189 9.10 11.31 17.61
N LYS A 190 10.33 11.79 17.38
CA LYS A 190 11.06 12.63 18.37
C LYS A 190 10.33 13.94 18.64
N ILE A 191 9.82 14.59 17.60
CA ILE A 191 9.02 15.82 17.72
C ILE A 191 7.70 15.51 18.45
N ALA A 192 7.02 14.42 18.06
CA ALA A 192 5.78 13.97 18.68
C ALA A 192 5.92 13.72 20.19
N ASN A 193 7.08 13.23 20.63
CA ASN A 193 7.36 12.98 22.05
C ASN A 193 7.49 14.28 22.89
N GLN A 194 7.53 15.44 22.25
CA GLN A 194 7.76 16.74 22.90
C GLN A 194 6.65 17.77 22.59
N ALA A 195 5.62 17.36 21.85
CA ALA A 195 4.57 18.24 21.35
C ALA A 195 3.19 17.65 21.63
N GLU A 196 2.17 18.50 21.62
CA GLU A 196 0.79 18.01 21.61
C GLU A 196 0.49 17.36 20.26
N THR A 197 0.01 16.11 20.29
CA THR A 197 -0.28 15.35 19.07
C THR A 197 -1.76 15.01 18.95
N LYS A 198 -2.18 14.83 17.70
CA LYS A 198 -3.49 14.29 17.34
C LYS A 198 -3.30 13.12 16.37
N SER A 199 -4.38 12.39 16.07
CA SER A 199 -4.34 11.32 15.07
C SER A 199 -3.73 11.80 13.75
N ILE A 200 -4.11 13.00 13.28
CA ILE A 200 -3.57 13.60 12.05
C ILE A 200 -2.04 13.77 12.07
N SER A 201 -1.43 14.03 13.23
CA SER A 201 0.03 14.20 13.37
C SER A 201 0.77 12.99 12.83
N TYR A 202 0.34 11.80 13.27
CA TYR A 202 0.92 10.53 12.85
C TYR A 202 0.48 10.13 11.44
N LEU A 203 -0.78 10.38 11.06
CA LEU A 203 -1.28 10.08 9.72
C LEU A 203 -0.55 10.89 8.64
N HIS A 204 -0.24 12.15 8.93
CA HIS A 204 0.59 12.96 8.05
C HIS A 204 2.03 12.45 8.02
N LEU A 205 2.63 12.15 9.18
CA LEU A 205 3.98 11.60 9.26
C LEU A 205 4.16 10.34 8.40
N ILE A 206 3.24 9.37 8.52
CA ILE A 206 3.34 8.15 7.70
C ILE A 206 3.07 8.41 6.22
N SER A 207 2.33 9.47 5.87
CA SER A 207 2.09 9.83 4.47
C SER A 207 3.30 10.52 3.80
N ASN A 208 4.34 10.84 4.57
CA ASN A 208 5.59 11.44 4.06
C ASN A 208 6.69 10.39 3.78
N VAL A 209 6.34 9.11 3.66
CA VAL A 209 7.29 8.02 3.37
C VAL A 209 6.99 7.35 2.04
N ILE A 210 8.02 6.83 1.36
CA ILE A 210 7.91 6.27 0.00
C ILE A 210 7.00 5.03 -0.07
N GLU A 211 6.81 4.35 1.06
CA GLU A 211 5.96 3.17 1.21
C GLU A 211 4.47 3.50 1.10
N ILE A 212 4.06 4.75 1.34
CA ILE A 212 2.69 5.18 1.16
C ILE A 212 2.53 5.78 -0.25
N PRO A 213 1.79 5.12 -1.16
CA PRO A 213 1.51 5.71 -2.46
C PRO A 213 0.52 6.85 -2.24
N ASN A 214 0.96 8.10 -2.30
CA ASN A 214 0.10 9.26 -2.03
C ASN A 214 -0.95 9.50 -3.13
N SER A 215 -2.05 10.13 -2.75
CA SER A 215 -3.12 10.55 -3.66
C SER A 215 -2.73 11.87 -4.31
N LYS A 216 -2.54 11.86 -5.63
CA LYS A 216 -2.17 13.06 -6.39
C LYS A 216 -3.14 14.21 -6.17
N PHE A 217 -2.58 15.38 -5.86
CA PHE A 217 -3.26 16.65 -5.76
C PHE A 217 -3.90 17.02 -7.10
N ARG A 218 -5.06 17.69 -7.03
CA ARG A 218 -5.75 18.26 -8.18
C ARG A 218 -6.19 19.66 -7.81
N LYS A 219 -6.27 20.56 -8.78
CA LYS A 219 -6.74 21.94 -8.55
C LYS A 219 -8.15 22.02 -7.92
N SER A 220 -8.99 21.01 -8.13
CA SER A 220 -10.30 20.91 -7.47
C SER A 220 -10.23 20.71 -5.95
N ASP A 221 -9.06 20.34 -5.45
CA ASP A 221 -8.84 19.95 -4.06
C ASP A 221 -8.29 21.11 -3.23
N SER A 222 -7.86 22.20 -3.89
CA SER A 222 -7.16 23.33 -3.24
C SER A 222 -7.95 23.93 -2.08
N GLU A 223 -9.22 24.23 -2.31
CA GLU A 223 -10.06 24.95 -1.33
C GLU A 223 -10.19 24.17 -0.02
N PHE A 224 -10.60 22.89 -0.10
CA PHE A 224 -10.77 22.07 1.10
C PHE A 224 -9.43 21.74 1.79
N LEU A 225 -8.34 21.59 1.02
CA LEU A 225 -7.02 21.33 1.58
C LEU A 225 -6.48 22.54 2.33
N GLN A 226 -6.66 23.75 1.79
CA GLN A 226 -6.26 24.99 2.47
C GLN A 226 -7.04 25.20 3.76
N GLU A 227 -8.36 25.02 3.75
CA GLU A 227 -9.19 25.10 4.96
C GLU A 227 -8.68 24.14 6.05
N LYS A 228 -8.44 22.88 5.68
CA LYS A 228 -7.94 21.87 6.62
C LYS A 228 -6.51 22.12 7.07
N LEU A 229 -5.67 22.71 6.23
CA LEU A 229 -4.30 23.05 6.58
C LEU A 229 -4.28 24.08 7.70
N ILE A 230 -5.06 25.16 7.59
CA ILE A 230 -5.15 26.21 8.62
C ILE A 230 -5.56 25.62 9.98
N GLU A 231 -6.53 24.69 9.98
CA GLU A 231 -7.02 24.03 11.19
C GLU A 231 -5.95 23.11 11.83
N LEU A 232 -5.20 22.37 11.00
CA LEU A 232 -4.41 21.22 11.45
C LEU A 232 -2.89 21.47 11.49
N GLU A 233 -2.41 22.57 10.90
CA GLU A 233 -1.00 22.97 10.86
C GLU A 233 -0.28 22.92 12.22
N PRO A 234 -0.89 23.35 13.35
CA PRO A 234 -0.25 23.29 14.66
C PRO A 234 0.19 21.86 15.04
N TYR A 235 -0.57 20.86 14.61
CA TYR A 235 -0.37 19.45 14.95
C TYR A 235 0.51 18.69 13.95
N LEU A 236 0.91 19.31 12.84
CA LEU A 236 1.76 18.65 11.84
C LEU A 236 3.21 18.54 12.34
N LEU A 237 3.73 17.31 12.35
CA LEU A 237 5.11 16.97 12.73
C LEU A 237 6.13 17.34 11.66
N ILE A 238 5.68 17.44 10.40
CA ILE A 238 6.43 17.94 9.26
C ILE A 238 5.74 19.23 8.84
N LYS A 239 6.43 20.35 8.96
CA LYS A 239 5.88 21.67 8.65
C LYS A 239 5.73 21.86 7.14
N PRO A 240 4.69 22.59 6.70
CA PRO A 240 4.52 22.89 5.29
C PRO A 240 5.76 23.62 4.76
N PRO A 241 6.32 23.20 3.62
CA PRO A 241 7.36 23.98 2.96
C PRO A 241 6.75 25.27 2.39
N SER A 242 7.63 26.20 1.98
CA SER A 242 7.19 27.38 1.22
C SER A 242 6.38 26.98 -0.02
N GLU A 243 5.31 27.72 -0.31
CA GLU A 243 4.46 27.48 -1.50
C GLU A 243 5.24 27.62 -2.82
N PHE A 244 6.37 28.33 -2.80
CA PHE A 244 7.26 28.48 -3.95
C PHE A 244 8.28 27.34 -4.10
N SER A 245 8.29 26.38 -3.15
CA SER A 245 9.16 25.22 -3.18
C SER A 245 8.58 24.13 -4.08
N TRP A 246 9.44 23.45 -4.83
CA TRP A 246 9.06 22.23 -5.57
C TRP A 246 8.53 21.13 -4.65
N ALA A 247 8.93 21.12 -3.36
CA ALA A 247 8.46 20.15 -2.37
C ALA A 247 7.02 20.42 -1.88
N PHE A 248 6.42 21.55 -2.26
CA PHE A 248 5.06 21.88 -1.83
C PHE A 248 4.01 20.95 -2.44
N GLU A 249 4.20 20.51 -3.68
CA GLU A 249 3.29 19.55 -4.33
C GLU A 249 3.34 18.18 -3.62
N ASP A 250 4.53 17.69 -3.27
CA ASP A 250 4.70 16.46 -2.50
C ASP A 250 4.04 16.55 -1.11
N PHE A 251 4.14 17.71 -0.47
CA PHE A 251 3.45 17.99 0.79
C PHE A 251 1.92 17.96 0.61
N GLN A 252 1.38 18.54 -0.46
CA GLN A 252 -0.05 18.50 -0.75
C GLN A 252 -0.54 17.07 -0.99
N ASP A 253 0.23 16.26 -1.71
CA ASP A 253 -0.02 14.84 -1.93
C ASP A 253 -0.06 14.05 -0.61
N SER A 254 0.92 14.25 0.27
CA SER A 254 0.98 13.60 1.59
C SER A 254 -0.13 14.08 2.52
N PHE A 255 -0.42 15.38 2.53
CA PHE A 255 -1.47 15.96 3.38
C PHE A 255 -2.86 15.50 2.96
N LYS A 256 -3.15 15.48 1.65
CA LYS A 256 -4.40 14.91 1.11
C LYS A 256 -4.56 13.44 1.51
N THR A 257 -3.48 12.66 1.49
CA THR A 257 -3.50 11.24 1.89
C THR A 257 -3.73 11.08 3.39
N ALA A 258 -3.16 11.97 4.21
CA ALA A 258 -3.39 12.00 5.64
C ALA A 258 -4.86 12.28 5.99
N LEU A 259 -5.50 13.24 5.30
CA LEU A 259 -6.92 13.53 5.48
C LEU A 259 -7.82 12.36 5.08
N LEU A 260 -7.46 11.64 4.01
CA LEU A 260 -8.17 10.42 3.62
C LEU A 260 -8.15 9.39 4.75
N PHE A 261 -6.99 9.20 5.37
CA PHE A 261 -6.85 8.32 6.52
C PHE A 261 -7.66 8.81 7.73
N ASP A 262 -7.70 10.11 7.97
CA ASP A 262 -8.45 10.72 9.06
C ASP A 262 -9.96 10.52 8.89
N ASP A 263 -10.48 10.71 7.67
CA ASP A 263 -11.87 10.43 7.32
C ASP A 263 -12.19 8.93 7.44
N TRP A 264 -11.26 8.05 7.08
CA TRP A 264 -11.40 6.60 7.24
C TRP A 264 -11.55 6.19 8.71
N ILE A 265 -10.69 6.69 9.60
CA ILE A 265 -10.80 6.44 11.05
C ILE A 265 -11.94 7.23 11.72
N SER A 266 -12.59 8.12 10.97
CA SER A 266 -13.82 8.82 11.34
C SER A 266 -15.09 8.13 10.83
N GLU A 267 -14.96 6.95 10.22
CA GLU A 267 -16.04 6.11 9.71
C GLU A 267 -16.78 6.67 8.48
N MET A 268 -16.12 7.50 7.66
CA MET A 268 -16.63 7.87 6.33
C MET A 268 -16.70 6.63 5.45
N SER A 269 -17.82 6.41 4.75
CA SER A 269 -18.03 5.18 3.94
C SER A 269 -17.02 5.04 2.81
N ASP A 270 -16.78 3.80 2.37
CA ASP A 270 -15.86 3.53 1.24
C ASP A 270 -16.26 4.36 0.00
N ASP A 271 -17.55 4.47 -0.31
CA ASP A 271 -18.06 5.22 -1.47
C ASP A 271 -17.82 6.73 -1.34
N GLU A 272 -18.07 7.31 -0.15
CA GLU A 272 -17.80 8.72 0.13
C GLU A 272 -16.31 9.04 0.04
N LEU A 273 -15.44 8.18 0.60
CA LEU A 273 -13.99 8.33 0.51
C LEU A 273 -13.50 8.29 -0.94
N MET A 274 -13.98 7.31 -1.71
CA MET A 274 -13.62 7.16 -3.12
C MET A 274 -14.07 8.37 -3.95
N ALA A 275 -15.28 8.87 -3.70
CA ALA A 275 -15.80 10.06 -4.38
C ALA A 275 -15.02 11.33 -3.99
N LYS A 276 -14.83 11.57 -2.68
CA LYS A 276 -14.16 12.77 -2.15
C LYS A 276 -12.70 12.86 -2.59
N TYR A 277 -11.95 11.77 -2.46
CA TYR A 277 -10.51 11.75 -2.76
C TYR A 277 -10.19 11.31 -4.20
N LYS A 278 -11.21 10.94 -4.99
CA LYS A 278 -11.11 10.52 -6.40
C LYS A 278 -10.17 9.32 -6.59
N ILE A 279 -10.29 8.34 -5.69
CA ILE A 279 -9.50 7.11 -5.68
C ILE A 279 -10.36 5.88 -5.95
N ARG A 280 -9.71 4.79 -6.35
CA ARG A 280 -10.39 3.51 -6.66
C ARG A 280 -10.36 2.55 -5.45
N PRO A 281 -11.25 1.53 -5.39
CA PRO A 281 -11.29 0.59 -4.27
C PRO A 281 -9.94 -0.12 -4.02
N GLY A 282 -9.24 -0.51 -5.09
CA GLY A 282 -7.93 -1.16 -4.99
C GLY A 282 -6.85 -0.24 -4.40
N GLU A 283 -6.84 1.03 -4.82
CA GLU A 283 -5.91 2.04 -4.31
C GLU A 283 -6.16 2.31 -2.82
N LEU A 284 -7.42 2.42 -2.40
CA LEU A 284 -7.78 2.55 -0.99
C LEU A 284 -7.22 1.38 -0.17
N ARG A 285 -7.40 0.15 -0.64
CA ARG A 285 -6.95 -1.05 0.07
C ARG A 285 -5.44 -1.12 0.22
N VAL A 286 -4.68 -0.75 -0.82
CA VAL A 286 -3.21 -0.70 -0.76
C VAL A 286 -2.77 0.36 0.26
N LYS A 287 -3.32 1.58 0.19
CA LYS A 287 -3.00 2.66 1.13
C LYS A 287 -3.26 2.26 2.58
N LEU A 288 -4.43 1.68 2.88
CA LEU A 288 -4.78 1.24 4.23
C LEU A 288 -3.89 0.09 4.73
N THR A 289 -3.52 -0.85 3.85
CA THR A 289 -2.64 -1.96 4.20
C THR A 289 -1.24 -1.45 4.54
N ASN A 290 -0.68 -0.60 3.70
CA ASN A 290 0.64 -0.02 3.94
C ASN A 290 0.62 0.85 5.19
N ALA A 291 -0.44 1.63 5.42
CA ALA A 291 -0.54 2.44 6.62
C ALA A 291 -0.62 1.63 7.92
N ASP A 292 -1.27 0.46 7.96
CA ASP A 292 -1.19 -0.44 9.12
C ASP A 292 0.24 -0.91 9.38
N TRP A 293 0.98 -1.24 8.32
CA TRP A 293 2.38 -1.65 8.41
C TRP A 293 3.31 -0.51 8.86
N ILE A 294 3.14 0.71 8.34
CA ILE A 294 3.96 1.85 8.75
C ILE A 294 3.61 2.27 10.18
N LEU A 295 2.34 2.29 10.59
CA LEU A 295 1.97 2.55 11.98
C LEU A 295 2.50 1.47 12.93
N TYR A 296 2.51 0.20 12.52
CA TYR A 296 3.19 -0.86 13.26
C TYR A 296 4.68 -0.57 13.40
N SER A 297 5.33 -0.16 12.31
CA SER A 297 6.75 0.20 12.34
C SER A 297 7.03 1.38 13.26
N CYS A 298 6.17 2.41 13.29
CA CYS A 298 6.24 3.50 14.26
C CYS A 298 6.17 2.99 15.71
N GLN A 299 5.30 2.02 16.02
CA GLN A 299 5.24 1.43 17.37
C GLN A 299 6.55 0.73 17.75
N GLU A 300 7.14 -0.02 16.82
CA GLU A 300 8.40 -0.72 17.04
C GLU A 300 9.57 0.26 17.23
N LEU A 301 9.63 1.31 16.41
CA LEU A 301 10.62 2.37 16.54
C LEU A 301 10.45 3.14 17.86
N SER A 302 9.23 3.50 18.24
CA SER A 302 8.94 4.13 19.55
C SER A 302 9.33 3.26 20.73
N ARG A 303 9.27 1.92 20.63
CA ARG A 303 9.77 1.01 21.68
C ARG A 303 11.28 1.08 21.81
N ILE A 304 12.01 1.11 20.70
CA ILE A 304 13.49 1.22 20.71
C ILE A 304 13.93 2.58 21.25
N LEU A 305 13.18 3.64 20.94
CA LEU A 305 13.45 5.00 21.40
C LEU A 305 12.88 5.30 22.80
N GLU A 306 12.23 4.32 23.43
CA GLU A 306 11.62 4.41 24.77
C GLU A 306 10.52 5.48 24.94
N PHE A 307 9.81 5.82 23.85
CA PHE A 307 8.70 6.79 23.86
C PHE A 307 7.39 6.16 24.35
N LYS A 308 7.33 5.87 25.66
CA LYS A 308 6.25 5.09 26.30
C LYS A 308 4.85 5.64 26.06
N GLU A 309 4.67 6.95 26.12
CA GLU A 309 3.36 7.60 25.94
C GLU A 309 2.85 7.43 24.51
N LEU A 310 3.72 7.69 23.52
CA LEU A 310 3.42 7.54 22.09
C LEU A 310 3.03 6.12 21.70
N ILE A 311 3.62 5.10 22.34
CA ILE A 311 3.29 3.69 22.05
C ILE A 311 1.79 3.44 22.27
N SER A 312 1.23 3.98 23.36
CA SER A 312 -0.19 3.76 23.69
C SER A 312 -1.12 4.43 22.66
N GLU A 313 -0.76 5.62 22.19
CA GLU A 313 -1.49 6.35 21.16
C GLU A 313 -1.41 5.66 19.80
N LEU A 314 -0.21 5.24 19.40
CA LEU A 314 0.02 4.52 18.15
C LEU A 314 -0.68 3.17 18.13
N ILE A 315 -0.80 2.47 19.27
CA ILE A 315 -1.57 1.22 19.38
C ILE A 315 -3.05 1.47 19.11
N LYS A 316 -3.63 2.51 19.73
CA LYS A 316 -5.03 2.89 19.50
C LYS A 316 -5.25 3.32 18.04
N LEU A 317 -4.39 4.21 17.53
CA LEU A 317 -4.48 4.72 16.16
C LEU A 317 -4.37 3.59 15.13
N ARG A 318 -3.43 2.66 15.31
CA ARG A 318 -3.29 1.51 14.41
C ARG A 318 -4.55 0.64 14.39
N LEU A 319 -5.14 0.35 15.55
CA LEU A 319 -6.41 -0.40 15.60
C LEU A 319 -7.54 0.34 14.87
N ARG A 320 -7.63 1.66 15.06
CA ARG A 320 -8.59 2.49 14.33
C ARG A 320 -8.35 2.48 12.83
N MET A 321 -7.09 2.58 12.41
CA MET A 321 -6.69 2.52 11.01
C MET A 321 -7.01 1.17 10.38
N LYS A 322 -6.69 0.08 11.06
CA LYS A 322 -6.94 -1.28 10.56
C LYS A 322 -8.43 -1.55 10.30
N HIS A 323 -9.30 -0.95 11.10
CA HIS A 323 -10.73 -1.24 11.08
C HIS A 323 -11.61 -0.12 10.52
N GLY A 324 -11.09 1.10 10.37
CA GLY A 324 -11.84 2.28 9.93
C GLY A 324 -12.90 2.69 10.94
N ILE A 325 -12.49 2.91 12.19
CA ILE A 325 -13.40 3.15 13.32
C ILE A 325 -12.94 4.30 14.22
N LYS A 326 -13.91 4.93 14.89
CA LYS A 326 -13.66 5.83 16.02
C LYS A 326 -13.29 5.06 17.28
N ASP A 327 -12.67 5.76 18.24
CA ASP A 327 -12.16 5.22 19.51
C ASP A 327 -13.20 4.40 20.29
N GLU A 328 -14.45 4.87 20.29
CA GLU A 328 -15.55 4.24 21.05
C GLU A 328 -15.92 2.82 20.59
N LEU A 329 -15.51 2.42 19.38
CA LEU A 329 -15.74 1.08 18.86
C LEU A 329 -14.61 0.09 19.15
N LEU A 330 -13.47 0.55 19.68
CA LEU A 330 -12.32 -0.30 20.00
C LEU A 330 -12.68 -1.52 20.88
N PRO A 331 -13.58 -1.43 21.89
CA PRO A 331 -13.95 -2.60 22.70
C PRO A 331 -14.70 -3.68 21.91
N ILE A 332 -15.43 -3.30 20.85
CA ILE A 332 -16.34 -4.17 20.09
C ILE A 332 -15.59 -4.88 18.96
N VAL A 333 -14.68 -4.16 18.31
CA VAL A 333 -14.03 -4.63 17.06
C VAL A 333 -12.98 -5.72 17.30
N LYS A 334 -12.65 -6.02 18.56
CA LYS A 334 -11.88 -7.23 18.94
C LYS A 334 -12.58 -8.53 18.53
N LEU A 335 -13.90 -8.50 18.33
CA LEU A 335 -14.67 -9.67 17.90
C LEU A 335 -14.41 -10.01 16.43
N LYS A 336 -14.08 -11.28 16.17
CA LYS A 336 -13.94 -11.79 14.80
C LYS A 336 -15.27 -11.63 14.05
N HIS A 337 -15.17 -11.27 12.76
CA HIS A 337 -16.29 -11.02 11.85
C HIS A 337 -17.15 -9.78 12.14
N ILE A 338 -16.70 -8.90 13.04
CA ILE A 338 -17.28 -7.58 13.26
C ILE A 338 -16.38 -6.51 12.61
N GLY A 339 -16.79 -6.05 11.43
CA GLY A 339 -16.19 -4.87 10.79
C GLY A 339 -16.87 -3.56 11.22
N ARG A 340 -16.37 -2.42 10.75
CA ARG A 340 -16.85 -1.06 11.09
C ARG A 340 -18.37 -0.90 11.07
N TYR A 341 -19.05 -1.30 9.99
CA TYR A 341 -20.50 -1.15 9.86
C TYR A 341 -21.28 -1.91 10.94
N LYS A 342 -20.89 -3.16 11.23
CA LYS A 342 -21.51 -3.98 12.27
C LYS A 342 -21.21 -3.42 13.65
N ALA A 343 -19.97 -3.01 13.90
CA ALA A 343 -19.57 -2.39 15.17
C ALA A 343 -20.37 -1.13 15.46
N ARG A 344 -20.50 -0.24 14.47
CA ARG A 344 -21.31 0.98 14.58
C ARG A 344 -22.78 0.68 14.82
N LYS A 345 -23.34 -0.32 14.13
CA LYS A 345 -24.73 -0.76 14.33
C LYS A 345 -24.97 -1.29 15.74
N LEU A 346 -24.06 -2.10 16.27
CA LEU A 346 -24.12 -2.60 17.65
C LEU A 346 -24.05 -1.44 18.67
N PHE A 347 -23.09 -0.53 18.48
CA PHE A 347 -22.90 0.61 19.37
C PHE A 347 -24.13 1.52 19.44
N ARG A 348 -24.74 1.85 18.30
CA ARG A 348 -25.99 2.64 18.23
C ARG A 348 -27.17 1.97 18.93
N ASN A 349 -27.15 0.64 19.07
CA ASN A 349 -28.16 -0.14 19.80
C ASN A 349 -27.73 -0.42 21.24
N GLY A 350 -26.86 0.41 21.83
CA GLY A 350 -26.47 0.35 23.23
C GLY A 350 -25.41 -0.71 23.58
N MET A 351 -24.97 -1.52 22.62
CA MET A 351 -23.99 -2.60 22.82
C MET A 351 -22.56 -2.07 22.72
N THR A 352 -22.16 -1.27 23.71
CA THR A 352 -20.90 -0.51 23.68
C THR A 352 -19.65 -1.32 24.05
N ASN A 353 -19.80 -2.50 24.64
CA ASN A 353 -18.69 -3.36 25.08
C ASN A 353 -19.07 -4.85 25.05
N LEU A 354 -18.07 -5.72 25.25
CA LEU A 354 -18.24 -7.18 25.23
C LEU A 354 -19.27 -7.69 26.26
N GLN A 355 -19.35 -7.06 27.44
CA GLN A 355 -20.30 -7.46 28.49
C GLN A 355 -21.74 -7.18 28.08
N LYS A 356 -22.01 -6.01 27.49
CA LYS A 356 -23.34 -5.67 26.96
C LYS A 356 -23.71 -6.57 25.78
N ILE A 357 -22.76 -6.92 24.91
CA ILE A 357 -23.00 -7.89 23.83
C ILE A 357 -23.34 -9.28 24.39
N LYS A 358 -22.68 -9.67 25.48
CA LYS A 358 -23.01 -10.92 26.18
C LYS A 358 -24.42 -10.90 26.75
N ALA A 359 -24.83 -9.80 27.41
CA ALA A 359 -26.14 -9.70 28.05
C ALA A 359 -27.34 -9.66 27.06
N VAL A 360 -27.13 -9.27 25.81
CA VAL A 360 -28.21 -9.14 24.82
C VAL A 360 -28.66 -10.49 24.27
N GLU A 361 -29.96 -10.72 24.15
CA GLU A 361 -30.52 -11.95 23.57
C GLU A 361 -30.03 -12.23 22.14
N TYR A 362 -29.89 -13.50 21.80
CA TYR A 362 -29.42 -13.94 20.48
C TYR A 362 -30.29 -13.38 19.35
N GLU A 363 -31.61 -13.35 19.51
CA GLU A 363 -32.57 -12.90 18.51
C GLU A 363 -32.34 -11.44 18.11
N ILE A 364 -32.06 -10.58 19.10
CA ILE A 364 -31.76 -9.16 18.86
C ILE A 364 -30.43 -9.04 18.12
N LEU A 365 -29.41 -9.78 18.56
CA LEU A 365 -28.10 -9.77 17.92
C LEU A 365 -28.17 -10.28 16.46
N ALA A 366 -28.89 -11.38 16.23
CA ALA A 366 -29.07 -11.98 14.91
C ALA A 366 -29.81 -11.04 13.95
N ARG A 367 -30.80 -10.28 14.41
CA ARG A 367 -31.47 -9.23 13.60
C ARG A 367 -30.51 -8.10 13.21
N LEU A 368 -29.56 -7.74 14.08
CA LEU A 368 -28.64 -6.64 13.80
C LEU A 368 -27.49 -7.04 12.86
N ILE A 369 -26.81 -8.16 13.13
CA ILE A 369 -25.55 -8.53 12.45
C ILE A 369 -25.63 -9.80 11.60
N GLY A 370 -26.82 -10.40 11.51
CA GLY A 370 -27.09 -11.65 10.80
C GLY A 370 -26.80 -12.89 11.65
N GLN A 371 -27.59 -13.95 11.43
CA GLN A 371 -27.58 -15.18 12.23
C GLN A 371 -26.18 -15.82 12.35
N ARG A 372 -25.50 -16.04 11.22
CA ARG A 372 -24.15 -16.65 11.21
C ARG A 372 -23.12 -15.84 11.99
N THR A 373 -23.19 -14.51 11.92
CA THR A 373 -22.28 -13.64 12.68
C THR A 373 -22.63 -13.66 14.15
N ALA A 374 -23.92 -13.62 14.50
CA ALA A 374 -24.39 -13.60 15.88
C ALA A 374 -24.00 -14.85 16.66
N VAL A 375 -24.10 -16.05 16.04
CA VAL A 375 -23.62 -17.31 16.66
C VAL A 375 -22.14 -17.20 17.01
N LYS A 376 -21.30 -16.85 16.04
CA LYS A 376 -19.85 -16.72 16.24
C LYS A 376 -19.47 -15.65 17.26
N VAL A 377 -20.24 -14.58 17.36
CA VAL A 377 -20.02 -13.52 18.36
C VAL A 377 -20.38 -14.02 19.74
N LYS A 378 -21.52 -14.71 19.91
CA LYS A 378 -21.94 -15.29 21.19
C LYS A 378 -20.96 -16.35 21.70
N GLU A 379 -20.46 -17.20 20.81
CA GLU A 379 -19.40 -18.15 21.15
C GLU A 379 -18.14 -17.47 21.67
N GLN A 380 -17.73 -16.34 21.05
CA GLN A 380 -16.55 -15.56 21.48
C GLN A 380 -16.73 -14.87 22.84
N VAL A 381 -17.97 -14.57 23.26
CA VAL A 381 -18.27 -14.01 24.59
C VAL A 381 -18.65 -15.08 25.62
N GLY A 382 -18.50 -16.37 25.28
CA GLY A 382 -18.65 -17.50 26.19
C GLY A 382 -20.07 -18.05 26.30
N GLU A 383 -20.95 -17.80 25.33
CA GLU A 383 -22.28 -18.40 25.25
C GLU A 383 -22.38 -19.38 24.08
N LYS A 384 -22.70 -20.65 24.39
CA LYS A 384 -22.98 -21.66 23.37
C LYS A 384 -24.42 -21.49 22.89
N VAL A 385 -24.60 -21.08 21.64
CA VAL A 385 -25.91 -20.99 21.00
C VAL A 385 -26.07 -22.18 20.08
N ASN A 386 -27.09 -23.03 20.31
CA ASN A 386 -27.39 -24.15 19.41
C ASN A 386 -28.03 -23.58 18.13
N PRO A 387 -27.40 -23.70 16.93
CA PRO A 387 -27.92 -23.10 15.69
C PRO A 387 -29.20 -23.78 15.18
N SER A 388 -29.57 -24.94 15.73
CA SER A 388 -30.64 -25.83 15.27
C SER A 388 -32.06 -25.35 15.57
N VAL A 389 -32.26 -24.22 16.24
CA VAL A 389 -33.59 -23.82 16.72
C VAL A 389 -34.31 -22.78 15.84
N ILE A 390 -33.67 -22.13 14.86
CA ILE A 390 -34.34 -21.01 14.16
C ILE A 390 -34.11 -21.00 12.64
N VAL A 391 -34.55 -22.06 11.98
CA VAL A 391 -35.09 -21.93 10.61
C VAL A 391 -36.51 -21.42 10.76
N LYS A 392 -36.75 -20.13 10.51
CA LYS A 392 -38.12 -19.65 10.32
C LYS A 392 -38.68 -20.37 9.08
N LYS A 393 -39.76 -21.13 9.27
CA LYS A 393 -40.67 -21.56 8.19
C LYS A 393 -40.93 -20.37 7.26
N GLY A 394 -40.56 -20.47 5.98
CA GLY A 394 -41.08 -19.57 4.94
C GLY A 394 -40.11 -18.87 3.98
N GLN A 395 -38.83 -19.24 3.88
CA GLN A 395 -37.99 -18.79 2.73
C GLN A 395 -37.42 -20.00 2.01
N TYR A 396 -38.07 -20.36 0.89
CA TYR A 396 -37.50 -21.27 -0.10
C TYR A 396 -36.26 -20.64 -0.73
N ASN A 397 -35.21 -21.43 -0.91
CA ASN A 397 -34.05 -21.01 -1.69
C ASN A 397 -34.44 -21.01 -3.17
N LEU A 398 -33.83 -20.12 -3.96
CA LEU A 398 -33.91 -20.13 -5.43
C LEU A 398 -33.34 -21.41 -6.09
N LEU A 399 -32.81 -22.33 -5.29
CA LEU A 399 -32.35 -23.67 -5.70
C LEU A 399 -33.41 -24.75 -5.48
N ASP A 400 -34.56 -24.39 -4.88
CA ASP A 400 -35.70 -25.28 -4.66
C ASP A 400 -36.76 -25.15 -5.80
N TYR A 401 -36.39 -24.54 -6.93
CA TYR A 401 -37.17 -24.50 -8.19
C TYR A 401 -36.38 -25.11 -9.35
#